data_AF-A0A813ZX73-F1
#
_entry.id   AF-A0A813ZX73-F1
#
_cell.length_a   1.000
_cell.length_b   1.000
_cell.length_c   1.000
_cell.angle_alpha   90.00
_cell.angle_beta   90.00
_cell.angle_gamma   90.00
#
_symmetry.space_group_name_H-M   'P 1'
#
loop_
_entity.id
_entity.type
_entity.pdbx_description
1 polymer ?
#
loop_
_entity_poly.entity_id
_entity_poly.type
_entity_poly.pdbx_seq_one_letter_code
_entity_poly.pdbx_strand_id
1 'polypeptide(L)'
;MGTTPQEEALVMMLCEEAHDVRAKFRALCNKPNGGSDAEKNEFLATVLGVFFKQLDALLSKQNRKFAVSDEPTVADFLLYEYIDYCLSFDDEHKLLEQYPNVQQLLQQIQELPELKEYIATTHAQVPINIKSAKFGATVIKQK
;
A
#
# COMPACT_ATOMS: atom_id res chain seq x y z
N MET A 1 2.42 12.58 12.18
CA MET A 1 1.32 13.41 12.69
C MET A 1 1.27 14.67 11.86
N GLY A 2 0.10 15.26 11.67
CA GLY A 2 -0.07 16.55 11.01
C GLY A 2 0.31 17.70 11.94
N THR A 3 0.63 18.87 11.36
CA THR A 3 1.03 20.06 12.13
C THR A 3 -0.13 21.01 12.41
N THR A 4 -1.24 20.84 11.68
CA THR A 4 -2.51 21.55 11.88
C THR A 4 -3.63 20.55 12.14
N PRO A 5 -4.76 20.97 12.76
CA PRO A 5 -5.91 20.08 12.94
C PRO A 5 -6.43 19.46 11.63
N GLN A 6 -6.34 20.19 10.52
CA GLN A 6 -6.74 19.73 9.20
C GLN A 6 -5.79 18.66 8.66
N GLU A 7 -4.48 18.89 8.75
CA GLU A 7 -3.48 17.89 8.37
C GLU A 7 -3.60 16.64 9.24
N GLU A 8 -3.79 16.81 10.55
CA GLU A 8 -3.93 15.71 11.49
C GLU A 8 -5.18 14.85 11.16
N ALA A 9 -6.32 15.49 10.89
CA ALA A 9 -7.52 14.79 10.46
C ALA A 9 -7.30 14.02 9.15
N LEU A 10 -6.56 14.60 8.20
CA LEU A 10 -6.27 13.97 6.93
C LEU A 10 -5.29 12.80 7.06
N VAL A 11 -4.25 12.92 7.90
CA VAL A 11 -3.35 11.82 8.26
C VAL A 11 -4.16 10.66 8.84
N MET A 12 -5.01 10.91 9.82
CA MET A 12 -5.81 9.87 10.46
C MET A 12 -6.79 9.21 9.48
N MET A 13 -7.45 10.00 8.63
CA MET A 13 -8.32 9.45 7.57
C MET A 13 -7.55 8.49 6.66
N LEU A 14 -6.36 8.88 6.20
CA LEU A 14 -5.53 8.05 5.32
C LEU A 14 -5.02 6.78 6.02
N CYS A 15 -4.69 6.86 7.31
CA CYS A 15 -4.35 5.67 8.10
C CYS A 15 -5.49 4.65 8.10
N GLU A 16 -6.73 5.09 8.35
CA GLU A 16 -7.90 4.20 8.38
C GLU A 16 -8.24 3.63 7.01
N GLU A 17 -8.15 4.43 5.94
CA GLU A 17 -8.35 3.95 4.57
C GLU A 17 -7.31 2.89 4.19
N ALA A 18 -6.04 3.08 4.58
CA ALA A 18 -4.99 2.08 4.38
C ALA A 18 -5.31 0.79 5.17
N HIS A 19 -5.78 0.91 6.41
CA HIS A 19 -6.20 -0.22 7.23
C HIS A 19 -7.37 -1.01 6.62
N ASP A 20 -8.35 -0.33 6.05
CA ASP A 20 -9.50 -0.96 5.38
C ASP A 20 -9.07 -1.81 4.18
N VAL A 21 -8.15 -1.29 3.35
CA VAL A 21 -7.58 -2.05 2.23
C VAL A 21 -6.78 -3.26 2.74
N ARG A 22 -5.94 -3.06 3.76
CA ARG A 22 -5.17 -4.15 4.40
C ARG A 22 -6.07 -5.24 4.97
N ALA A 23 -7.18 -4.86 5.59
CA ALA A 23 -8.14 -5.79 6.17
C ALA A 23 -8.83 -6.64 5.09
N LYS A 24 -9.23 -6.02 3.96
CA LYS A 24 -9.80 -6.73 2.80
C LYS A 24 -8.79 -7.68 2.16
N PHE A 25 -7.55 -7.23 1.95
CA PHE A 25 -6.47 -8.08 1.46
C PHE A 25 -6.22 -9.28 2.38
N ARG A 26 -6.17 -9.04 3.70
CA ARG A 26 -6.01 -10.12 4.70
C ARG A 26 -7.14 -11.13 4.64
N ALA A 27 -8.39 -10.66 4.55
CA ALA A 27 -9.56 -11.53 4.48
C ALA A 27 -9.47 -12.45 3.27
N LEU A 28 -9.08 -11.89 2.11
CA LEU A 28 -8.84 -12.66 0.90
C LEU A 28 -7.71 -13.69 1.10
N CYS A 29 -6.55 -13.29 1.62
CA CYS A 29 -5.41 -14.18 1.83
C CYS A 29 -5.69 -15.37 2.77
N ASN A 30 -6.76 -15.32 3.58
CA ASN A 30 -7.17 -16.41 4.46
C ASN A 30 -8.22 -17.34 3.86
N LYS A 31 -8.87 -16.97 2.75
CA LYS A 31 -9.82 -17.84 2.05
C LYS A 31 -9.11 -19.10 1.52
N PRO A 32 -9.79 -20.25 1.42
CA PRO A 32 -9.22 -21.46 0.82
C PRO A 32 -8.63 -21.25 -0.58
N ASN A 33 -9.24 -20.38 -1.38
CA ASN A 33 -8.81 -19.98 -2.73
C ASN A 33 -8.10 -18.60 -2.78
N GLY A 34 -7.63 -18.11 -1.63
CA GLY A 34 -7.15 -16.74 -1.35
C GLY A 34 -5.88 -16.26 -2.07
N GLY A 35 -5.48 -16.95 -3.12
CA GLY A 35 -4.36 -16.59 -3.99
C GLY A 35 -4.54 -17.11 -5.41
N SER A 36 -5.76 -17.53 -5.78
CA SER A 36 -6.09 -17.89 -7.16
C SER A 36 -6.14 -16.65 -8.04
N ASP A 37 -5.79 -16.79 -9.31
CA ASP A 37 -5.76 -15.66 -10.25
C ASP A 37 -7.12 -14.96 -10.34
N ALA A 38 -8.23 -15.70 -10.25
CA ALA A 38 -9.57 -15.13 -10.25
C ALA A 38 -9.80 -14.17 -9.08
N GLU A 39 -9.50 -14.58 -7.85
CA GLU A 39 -9.69 -13.73 -6.67
C GLU A 39 -8.70 -12.56 -6.63
N LYS A 40 -7.45 -12.78 -7.07
CA LYS A 40 -6.45 -11.72 -7.20
C LYS A 40 -6.93 -10.64 -8.17
N ASN A 41 -7.36 -11.04 -9.36
CA ASN A 41 -7.83 -10.13 -10.40
C ASN A 41 -9.10 -9.37 -9.96
N GLU A 42 -10.03 -10.05 -9.29
CA GLU A 42 -11.22 -9.39 -8.73
C GLU A 42 -10.84 -8.36 -7.67
N PHE A 43 -9.91 -8.69 -6.76
CA PHE A 43 -9.41 -7.76 -5.76
C PHE A 43 -8.74 -6.53 -6.38
N LEU A 44 -7.89 -6.73 -7.39
CA LEU A 44 -7.25 -5.64 -8.12
C LEU A 44 -8.28 -4.72 -8.79
N ALA A 45 -9.31 -5.29 -9.43
CA ALA A 45 -10.32 -4.51 -10.15
C ALA A 45 -11.30 -3.77 -9.22
N THR A 46 -11.67 -4.37 -8.08
CA THR A 46 -12.80 -3.89 -7.26
C THR A 46 -12.39 -3.22 -5.96
N VAL A 47 -11.29 -3.66 -5.35
CA VAL A 47 -10.82 -3.11 -4.07
C VAL A 47 -9.65 -2.18 -4.32
N LEU A 48 -8.54 -2.71 -4.86
CA LEU A 48 -7.33 -1.92 -5.01
C LEU A 48 -7.49 -0.83 -6.07
N GLY A 49 -8.16 -1.12 -7.19
CA GLY A 49 -8.40 -0.14 -8.25
C GLY A 49 -9.31 1.01 -7.83
N VAL A 50 -10.33 0.75 -7.01
CA VAL A 50 -11.19 1.82 -6.45
C VAL A 50 -10.38 2.69 -5.50
N PHE A 51 -9.60 2.07 -4.61
CA PHE A 51 -8.73 2.76 -3.67
C PHE A 51 -7.67 3.61 -4.38
N PHE A 52 -6.95 3.05 -5.36
CA PHE A 52 -5.95 3.78 -6.15
C PHE A 52 -6.57 4.96 -6.90
N LYS A 53 -7.75 4.79 -7.49
CA LYS A 53 -8.45 5.88 -8.15
C LYS A 53 -8.76 7.04 -7.19
N GLN A 54 -9.21 6.74 -5.98
CA GLN A 54 -9.53 7.76 -4.97
C GLN A 54 -8.26 8.42 -4.43
N LEU A 55 -7.24 7.63 -4.11
CA LEU A 55 -5.97 8.11 -3.61
C LEU A 55 -5.25 8.98 -4.65
N ASP A 56 -5.15 8.55 -5.90
CA ASP A 56 -4.53 9.33 -6.98
C ASP A 56 -5.25 10.67 -7.21
N ALA A 57 -6.58 10.66 -7.17
CA ALA A 57 -7.39 11.88 -7.27
C ALA A 57 -7.23 12.82 -6.06
N LEU A 58 -6.87 12.28 -4.89
CA LEU A 58 -6.56 13.08 -3.70
C LEU A 58 -5.15 13.67 -3.82
N LEU A 59 -4.15 12.86 -4.15
CA LEU A 59 -2.75 13.25 -4.28
C LEU A 59 -2.56 14.32 -5.37
N SER A 60 -3.23 14.16 -6.53
CA SER A 60 -3.17 15.18 -7.60
C SER A 60 -3.69 16.57 -7.19
N LYS A 61 -4.52 16.66 -6.15
CA LYS A 61 -5.01 17.95 -5.62
C LYS A 61 -4.10 18.52 -4.53
N GLN A 62 -3.33 17.67 -3.86
CA GLN A 62 -2.40 18.07 -2.82
C GLN A 62 -1.04 18.28 -3.48
N ASN A 63 -0.72 19.53 -3.82
CA ASN A 63 0.58 19.91 -4.36
C ASN A 63 1.66 19.84 -3.26
N ARG A 64 1.95 18.61 -2.79
CA ARG A 64 2.79 18.26 -1.66
C ARG A 64 3.73 17.13 -2.04
N LYS A 65 4.87 17.06 -1.37
CA LYS A 65 5.82 15.96 -1.59
C LYS A 65 5.28 14.60 -1.13
N PHE A 66 4.57 14.54 0.00
CA PHE A 66 3.95 13.33 0.53
C PHE A 66 2.42 13.48 0.59
N ALA A 67 1.70 12.48 1.11
CA ALA A 67 0.25 12.41 1.00
C ALA A 67 -0.50 13.57 1.69
N VAL A 68 0.11 14.20 2.70
CA VAL A 68 -0.51 15.30 3.47
C VAL A 68 0.36 16.55 3.53
N SER A 69 1.69 16.39 3.60
CA SER A 69 2.62 17.50 3.79
C SER A 69 3.91 17.30 2.99
N ASP A 70 4.84 18.25 3.10
CA ASP A 70 6.14 18.12 2.44
C ASP A 70 7.14 17.24 3.21
N GLU A 71 6.79 16.87 4.45
CA GLU A 71 7.48 15.88 5.28
C GLU A 71 6.65 14.60 5.41
N PRO A 72 7.29 13.41 5.55
CA PRO A 72 6.56 12.16 5.65
C PRO A 72 5.83 12.07 7.00
N THR A 73 4.65 11.47 6.96
CA THR A 73 3.81 11.22 8.13
C THR A 73 3.58 9.71 8.31
N VAL A 74 2.95 9.33 9.43
CA VAL A 74 2.57 7.93 9.68
C VAL A 74 1.65 7.36 8.60
N ALA A 75 0.83 8.21 7.96
CA ALA A 75 -0.04 7.79 6.87
C ALA A 75 0.77 7.29 5.67
N ASP A 76 1.87 7.96 5.32
CA ASP A 76 2.67 7.58 4.16
C ASP A 76 3.33 6.21 4.31
N PHE A 77 3.81 5.88 5.52
CA PHE A 77 4.37 4.57 5.82
C PHE A 77 3.31 3.46 5.83
N LEU A 78 2.11 3.73 6.35
CA LEU A 78 1.00 2.76 6.33
C LEU A 78 0.47 2.54 4.92
N LEU A 79 0.32 3.61 4.14
CA LEU A 79 -0.04 3.54 2.72
C LEU A 79 1.00 2.72 1.98
N TYR A 80 2.29 3.03 2.14
CA TYR A 80 3.38 2.30 1.51
C TYR A 80 3.31 0.80 1.79
N GLU A 81 3.33 0.40 3.06
CA GLU A 81 3.39 -1.01 3.47
C GLU A 81 2.17 -1.80 2.98
N TYR A 82 0.97 -1.24 3.14
CA TYR A 82 -0.24 -1.97 2.81
C TYR A 82 -0.50 -2.03 1.31
N ILE A 83 -0.09 -1.00 0.57
CA ILE A 83 -0.12 -1.03 -0.89
C ILE A 83 0.90 -2.04 -1.41
N ASP A 84 2.13 -2.03 -0.89
CA ASP A 84 3.19 -2.99 -1.26
C ASP A 84 2.77 -4.46 -1.05
N TYR A 85 2.06 -4.75 0.04
CA TYR A 85 1.43 -6.06 0.21
C TYR A 85 0.41 -6.38 -0.88
N CYS A 86 -0.46 -5.44 -1.22
CA CYS A 86 -1.49 -5.64 -2.23
C CYS A 86 -0.91 -5.79 -3.64
N LEU A 87 0.22 -5.12 -3.92
CA LEU A 87 0.93 -5.21 -5.19
C LEU A 87 1.54 -6.60 -5.43
N SER A 88 1.64 -7.46 -4.42
CA SER A 88 1.95 -8.89 -4.61
C SER A 88 0.88 -9.67 -5.41
N PHE A 89 -0.26 -9.04 -5.73
CA PHE A 89 -1.25 -9.55 -6.67
C PHE A 89 -1.15 -8.92 -8.07
N ASP A 90 -0.46 -7.78 -8.20
CA ASP A 90 -0.25 -7.05 -9.46
C ASP A 90 1.17 -7.31 -9.98
N ASP A 91 1.52 -8.57 -10.25
CA ASP A 91 2.90 -9.00 -10.58
C ASP A 91 3.53 -8.27 -11.80
N GLU A 92 2.69 -7.72 -12.68
CA GLU A 92 3.06 -6.96 -13.88
C GLU A 92 2.91 -5.44 -13.70
N HIS A 93 2.56 -4.96 -12.51
CA HIS A 93 2.30 -3.55 -12.18
C HIS A 93 1.26 -2.85 -13.06
N LYS A 94 0.37 -3.62 -13.72
CA LYS A 94 -0.62 -3.10 -14.68
C LYS A 94 -1.60 -2.15 -14.02
N LEU A 95 -1.95 -2.39 -12.76
CA LEU A 95 -2.83 -1.48 -12.04
C LEU A 95 -2.04 -0.24 -11.61
N LEU A 96 -0.87 -0.42 -10.98
CA LEU A 96 -0.06 0.69 -10.47
C LEU A 96 0.31 1.71 -11.56
N GLU A 97 0.68 1.25 -12.75
CA GLU A 97 1.05 2.11 -13.89
C GLU A 97 -0.08 3.06 -14.35
N GLN A 98 -1.34 2.78 -13.98
CA GLN A 98 -2.48 3.66 -14.29
C GLN A 98 -2.62 4.84 -13.32
N TYR A 99 -1.90 4.85 -12.20
CA TYR A 99 -2.05 5.82 -11.11
C TYR A 99 -0.70 6.46 -10.75
N PRO A 100 -0.23 7.43 -11.55
CA PRO A 100 1.13 7.96 -11.45
C PRO A 100 1.41 8.68 -10.12
N ASN A 101 0.42 9.30 -9.48
CA ASN A 101 0.64 9.97 -8.20
C ASN A 101 0.82 8.94 -7.07
N VAL A 102 0.10 7.82 -7.14
CA VAL A 102 0.29 6.69 -6.21
C VAL A 102 1.68 6.10 -6.41
N GLN A 103 2.07 5.83 -7.65
CA GLN A 103 3.41 5.33 -7.97
C GLN A 103 4.51 6.27 -7.45
N GLN A 104 4.35 7.57 -7.66
CA GLN A 104 5.29 8.58 -7.17
C GLN A 104 5.39 8.59 -5.65
N LEU A 105 4.27 8.52 -4.93
CA LEU A 105 4.27 8.47 -3.46
C LEU A 105 5.04 7.25 -2.93
N LEU A 106 4.80 6.07 -3.52
CA LEU A 106 5.52 4.85 -3.12
C LEU A 106 7.03 4.99 -3.36
N GLN A 107 7.42 5.52 -4.53
CA GLN A 107 8.82 5.75 -4.85
C GLN A 107 9.48 6.73 -3.88
N GLN A 108 8.81 7.85 -3.56
CA GLN A 108 9.34 8.85 -2.63
C GLN A 108 9.58 8.28 -1.24
N ILE A 109 8.71 7.37 -0.78
CA ILE A 109 8.88 6.68 0.50
C ILE A 109 10.05 5.69 0.43
N GLN A 110 10.15 4.87 -0.61
CA GLN A 110 11.27 3.93 -0.81
C GLN A 110 12.64 4.61 -0.90
N GLU A 111 12.68 5.84 -1.39
CA GLU A 111 13.90 6.62 -1.54
C GLU A 111 14.38 7.27 -0.22
N LEU A 112 13.60 7.20 0.85
CA LEU A 112 14.04 7.65 2.17
C LEU A 112 15.26 6.83 2.63
N PRO A 113 16.40 7.46 2.98
CA PRO A 113 17.66 6.75 3.23
C PRO A 113 17.56 5.59 4.24
N GLU A 114 16.91 5.85 5.38
CA GLU A 114 16.73 4.86 6.45
C GLU A 114 15.80 3.71 6.02
N LEU A 115 14.75 4.02 5.26
CA LEU A 115 13.80 3.01 4.79
C LEU A 115 14.40 2.14 3.70
N LYS A 116 15.20 2.72 2.80
CA LYS A 116 15.89 1.99 1.73
C LYS A 116 16.80 0.89 2.27
N GLU A 117 17.56 1.18 3.33
CA GLU A 117 18.39 0.18 4.00
C GLU A 117 17.56 -0.89 4.71
N TYR A 118 16.49 -0.49 5.41
CA TYR A 118 15.57 -1.43 6.06
C TYR A 118 14.90 -2.38 5.05
N ILE A 119 14.44 -1.85 3.90
CA ILE A 119 13.78 -2.65 2.87
C ILE A 119 14.73 -3.71 2.31
N ALA A 120 15.95 -3.30 1.99
CA ALA A 120 16.97 -4.18 1.40
C ALA A 120 17.42 -5.31 2.34
N THR A 121 17.27 -5.13 3.65
CA THR A 121 17.80 -6.07 4.66
C THR A 121 16.72 -6.86 5.38
N THR A 122 15.70 -6.20 5.92
CA THR A 122 14.73 -6.80 6.85
C THR A 122 13.40 -7.07 6.17
N HIS A 123 12.82 -6.06 5.51
CA HIS A 123 11.50 -6.17 4.87
C HIS A 123 11.46 -7.31 3.84
N ALA A 124 12.48 -7.40 2.99
CA ALA A 124 12.58 -8.43 1.94
C ALA A 124 12.69 -9.87 2.48
N GLN A 125 12.88 -10.06 3.79
CA GLN A 125 13.07 -11.37 4.42
C GLN A 125 11.86 -11.85 5.22
N VAL A 126 10.81 -11.03 5.39
CA VAL A 126 9.64 -11.39 6.19
C VAL A 126 8.43 -11.76 5.32
N PRO A 127 7.60 -12.73 5.74
CA PRO A 127 6.34 -13.02 5.05
C PRO A 127 5.32 -11.90 5.31
N ILE A 128 4.48 -11.61 4.31
CA ILE A 128 3.42 -10.59 4.38
C ILE A 128 2.36 -10.92 5.44
N ASN A 129 2.05 -12.21 5.61
CA ASN A 129 1.04 -12.70 6.54
C ASN A 129 1.60 -13.80 7.45
N ILE A 130 0.88 -14.05 8.55
CA ILE A 130 1.21 -15.14 9.47
C ILE A 130 1.10 -16.51 8.80
N LYS A 131 1.75 -17.51 9.41
CA LYS A 131 1.90 -18.89 8.86
C LYS A 131 0.58 -19.61 8.53
N SER A 132 -0.53 -19.21 9.12
CA SER A 132 -1.85 -19.83 8.86
C SER A 132 -2.55 -19.30 7.61
N ALA A 133 -2.07 -18.19 7.02
CA ALA A 133 -2.65 -17.62 5.81
C ALA A 133 -2.44 -18.54 4.59
N LYS A 134 -3.34 -18.48 3.62
CA LYS A 134 -3.26 -19.24 2.36
C LYS A 134 -2.38 -18.54 1.32
N PHE A 135 -2.19 -17.23 1.46
CA PHE A 135 -1.28 -16.44 0.65
C PHE A 135 -0.39 -15.55 1.52
N GLY A 136 0.88 -15.39 1.13
CA GLY A 136 1.84 -14.53 1.83
C GLY A 136 2.35 -15.06 3.17
N ALA A 137 2.10 -16.34 3.49
CA ALA A 137 2.60 -17.01 4.71
C ALA A 137 4.09 -17.38 4.64
N THR A 138 4.68 -17.31 3.44
CA THR A 138 6.10 -17.46 3.16
C THR A 138 6.61 -16.17 2.51
N VAL A 139 7.94 -15.97 2.51
CA VAL A 139 8.55 -14.82 1.84
C VAL A 139 8.19 -14.83 0.36
N ILE A 140 7.62 -13.72 -0.10
CA ILE A 140 7.35 -13.43 -1.51
C ILE A 140 8.33 -12.33 -1.88
N LYS A 141 9.06 -12.50 -2.98
CA LYS A 141 9.91 -11.43 -3.50
C LYS A 141 9.00 -10.31 -4.03
N GLN A 142 8.82 -9.28 -3.23
CA GLN A 142 8.30 -8.00 -3.71
C GLN A 142 9.36 -7.38 -4.63
N LYS A 143 8.94 -6.88 -5.79
CA LYS A 143 9.83 -6.36 -6.82
C LYS A 143 9.95 -4.85 -6.74
#